data_AF-A0AAX4IFR1-F1
#
_entry.id   AF-A0AAX4IFR1-F1
#
_cell.length_a   1.000
_cell.length_b   1.000
_cell.length_c   1.000
_cell.angle_alpha   90.00
_cell.angle_beta   90.00
_cell.angle_gamma   90.00
#
_symmetry.space_group_name_H-M   'P 1'
#
loop_
_entity.id
_entity.type
_entity.pdbx_description
1 polymer ?
#
loop_
_entity_poly.entity_id
_entity_poly.type
_entity_poly.pdbx_seq_one_letter_code
_entity_poly.pdbx_strand_id
1 'polypeptide(L)'
;MWGRRQLGKSPLTHRSTSDFTSVELPHTHTHTHIYIYIHCKSPLRHQTLDWSNLPPYKVIMRADNDDNAALSADEDLLRDNEEPSSTAFAPPPLPQLTDEPQTLPDSCVSLSRPFLRALHAILPPSPHLTLSIGSGTGLVEALLHGIAPPPNLVSVEVAPSPNRYHAAHRTVPGTWALEPLAARARAWVFVYPKQVALVKAYVEAFLSRRDAEAEVEVVVYVGPRMDWDDFRGALVEAGVAGEVEVEVWGEERMEAVGGRAWECVAVVRPRGRSAPEVVRVRQNSFHVDER
;
A
#
# COMPACT_ATOMS: atom_id res chain seq x y z
N MET A 1 58.85 19.54 -37.77
CA MET A 1 59.84 19.85 -36.70
C MET A 1 59.41 21.14 -36.01
N TRP A 2 59.49 21.20 -34.67
CA TRP A 2 59.49 22.41 -33.81
C TRP A 2 58.27 23.38 -33.91
N GLY A 3 57.75 23.99 -32.84
CA GLY A 3 57.98 23.80 -31.40
C GLY A 3 58.05 25.11 -30.58
N ARG A 4 57.33 25.15 -29.44
CA ARG A 4 57.42 26.12 -28.31
C ARG A 4 56.82 27.52 -28.59
N ARG A 5 55.89 28.08 -27.78
CA ARG A 5 55.84 28.42 -26.32
C ARG A 5 56.64 29.67 -25.93
N GLN A 6 55.97 30.66 -25.32
CA GLN A 6 56.25 31.32 -24.01
C GLN A 6 55.18 32.44 -23.81
N LEU A 7 54.38 32.44 -22.72
CA LEU A 7 54.53 33.21 -21.46
C LEU A 7 54.43 34.76 -21.62
N GLY A 8 53.61 35.51 -20.88
CA GLY A 8 52.65 35.14 -19.80
C GLY A 8 52.13 36.37 -19.03
N LYS A 9 51.71 36.16 -17.77
CA LYS A 9 51.30 37.10 -16.69
C LYS A 9 49.78 37.36 -16.50
N SER A 10 49.24 36.77 -15.42
CA SER A 10 48.10 37.28 -14.64
C SER A 10 48.52 38.50 -13.79
N PRO A 11 47.59 39.33 -13.29
CA PRO A 11 46.86 39.08 -12.03
C PRO A 11 45.32 39.23 -12.18
N LEU A 12 44.42 39.08 -11.18
CA LEU A 12 44.50 38.65 -9.76
C LEU A 12 43.19 37.90 -9.35
N THR A 13 43.16 37.42 -8.11
CA THR A 13 42.15 36.69 -7.31
C THR A 13 40.70 37.22 -7.21
N HIS A 14 39.74 36.29 -7.14
CA HIS A 14 39.10 35.95 -5.85
C HIS A 14 38.65 34.46 -5.83
N ARG A 15 39.00 33.74 -4.76
CA ARG A 15 38.44 32.42 -4.41
C ARG A 15 37.58 32.58 -3.17
N SER A 16 36.51 31.81 -3.05
CA SER A 16 35.88 31.50 -1.77
C SER A 16 35.86 29.98 -1.64
N THR A 17 36.55 29.49 -0.62
CA THR A 17 36.47 28.12 -0.11
C THR A 17 35.80 28.21 1.25
N SER A 18 34.73 27.45 1.47
CA SER A 18 34.19 27.25 2.81
C SER A 18 34.76 25.95 3.37
N ASP A 19 35.57 26.07 4.42
CA ASP A 19 36.30 24.95 5.01
C ASP A 19 35.38 23.97 5.75
N PHE A 20 35.76 22.69 5.73
CA PHE A 20 35.21 21.69 6.64
C PHE A 20 35.93 21.79 7.99
N THR A 21 35.20 22.16 9.05
CA THR A 21 35.65 22.01 10.44
C THR A 21 34.87 20.87 11.10
N SER A 22 35.54 19.73 11.28
CA SER A 22 35.06 18.68 12.19
C SER A 22 35.13 19.19 13.62
N VAL A 23 34.02 19.09 14.37
CA VAL A 23 33.98 19.34 15.81
C VAL A 23 33.60 18.02 16.49
N GLU A 24 34.55 17.41 17.19
CA GLU A 24 34.24 16.33 18.12
C GLU A 24 33.61 16.92 19.37
N LEU A 25 32.48 16.35 19.81
CA LEU A 25 31.85 16.64 21.10
C LEU A 25 31.65 15.34 21.89
N PRO A 26 31.76 15.38 23.22
CA PRO A 26 31.94 14.19 24.04
C PRO A 26 30.67 13.34 24.17
N HIS A 27 30.87 12.04 24.34
CA HIS A 27 29.79 11.07 24.53
C HIS A 27 28.94 11.37 25.77
N THR A 28 27.66 11.68 25.57
CA THR A 28 26.60 11.47 26.57
C THR A 28 25.35 10.94 25.86
N HIS A 29 24.71 9.91 26.46
CA HIS A 29 23.50 9.29 25.92
C HIS A 29 22.34 10.30 25.85
N THR A 30 21.72 10.48 24.69
CA THR A 30 20.42 11.17 24.54
C THR A 30 19.54 10.48 23.50
N HIS A 31 18.23 10.51 23.72
CA HIS A 31 17.22 9.95 22.82
C HIS A 31 17.16 10.72 21.49
N THR A 32 17.12 10.01 20.36
CA THR A 32 16.89 10.61 19.05
C THR A 32 15.41 10.94 18.85
N HIS A 33 15.04 12.20 19.05
CA HIS A 33 13.75 12.72 18.58
C HIS A 33 13.86 13.08 17.09
N ILE A 34 13.13 12.37 16.23
CA ILE A 34 13.01 12.69 14.81
C ILE A 34 11.91 13.75 14.65
N TYR A 35 12.30 14.95 14.19
CA TYR A 35 11.36 15.99 13.79
C TYR A 35 11.13 15.95 12.28
N ILE A 36 9.89 15.70 11.85
CA ILE A 36 9.50 15.80 10.44
C ILE A 36 8.93 17.19 10.19
N TYR A 37 9.62 18.00 9.39
CA TYR A 37 9.17 19.33 8.98
C TYR A 37 8.31 19.23 7.72
N ILE A 38 7.00 19.50 7.83
CA ILE A 38 6.10 19.60 6.68
C ILE A 38 5.92 21.08 6.32
N HIS A 39 6.53 21.51 5.21
CA HIS A 39 6.38 22.87 4.70
C HIS A 39 5.06 23.06 3.95
N CYS A 40 3.98 23.35 4.67
CA CYS A 40 2.71 23.73 4.06
C CYS A 40 2.68 25.25 3.78
N LYS A 41 2.58 25.65 2.49
CA LYS A 41 2.49 27.07 2.09
C LYS A 41 1.03 27.52 1.92
N SER A 42 0.39 27.91 3.02
CA SER A 42 -0.56 29.04 3.05
C SER A 42 -0.84 29.50 4.48
N PRO A 43 -1.13 30.79 4.71
CA PRO A 43 -1.18 31.35 6.05
C PRO A 43 -2.60 31.26 6.63
N LEU A 44 -2.75 30.71 7.84
CA LEU A 44 -3.80 31.10 8.80
C LEU A 44 -3.52 30.54 10.21
N ARG A 45 -3.34 31.47 11.17
CA ARG A 45 -3.44 31.32 12.65
C ARG A 45 -2.73 30.13 13.32
N HIS A 46 -1.61 30.43 13.99
CA HIS A 46 -1.09 29.60 15.07
C HIS A 46 -2.09 29.48 16.23
N GLN A 47 -2.35 28.27 16.69
CA GLN A 47 -2.74 27.96 18.06
C GLN A 47 -1.73 26.98 18.64
N THR A 48 -1.18 27.31 19.81
CA THR A 48 -0.24 26.46 20.53
C THR A 48 -1.01 25.58 21.50
N LEU A 49 -0.90 24.26 21.38
CA LEU A 49 -1.47 23.32 22.36
C LEU A 49 -0.43 23.05 23.47
N ASP A 50 -0.87 23.17 24.71
CA ASP A 50 -0.09 22.87 25.91
C ASP A 50 -0.22 21.38 26.26
N TRP A 51 0.92 20.69 26.35
CA TRP A 51 1.02 19.25 26.57
C TRP A 51 1.35 18.87 28.02
N SER A 52 1.29 19.81 28.96
CA SER A 52 1.67 19.62 30.37
C SER A 52 0.76 18.69 31.21
N ASN A 53 -0.37 18.21 30.66
CA ASN A 53 -1.40 17.47 31.41
C ASN A 53 -1.77 16.10 30.79
N LEU A 54 -0.78 15.22 30.58
CA LEU A 54 -1.02 13.79 30.34
C LEU A 54 -0.63 12.96 31.58
N PRO A 55 -1.52 12.08 32.10
CA PRO A 55 -1.21 11.25 33.27
C PRO A 55 -0.21 10.14 32.92
N PRO A 56 0.67 9.73 33.85
CA PRO A 56 1.66 8.69 33.60
C PRO A 56 1.01 7.31 33.50
N TYR A 57 1.33 6.59 32.41
CA TYR A 57 0.87 5.21 32.19
C TYR A 57 1.53 4.25 33.20
N LYS A 58 0.70 3.49 33.92
CA LYS A 58 1.15 2.50 34.90
C LYS A 58 1.39 1.15 34.21
N VAL A 59 2.66 0.79 34.02
CA VAL A 59 3.06 -0.54 33.55
C VAL A 59 2.79 -1.56 34.67
N ILE A 60 1.93 -2.54 34.41
CA ILE A 60 1.70 -3.68 35.33
C ILE A 60 2.46 -4.89 34.78
N MET A 61 3.60 -5.19 35.39
CA MET A 61 4.29 -6.46 35.22
C MET A 61 3.51 -7.53 36.00
N ARG A 62 3.00 -8.56 35.32
CA ARG A 62 2.57 -9.79 36.00
C ARG A 62 3.79 -10.66 36.23
N ALA A 63 3.96 -11.12 37.47
CA ALA A 63 4.84 -12.23 37.79
C ALA A 63 3.95 -13.47 37.95
N ASP A 64 4.37 -14.59 37.36
CA ASP A 64 3.75 -15.89 37.57
C ASP A 64 4.11 -16.41 38.97
N ASN A 65 3.15 -17.03 39.64
CA ASN A 65 3.42 -17.90 40.80
C ASN A 65 2.21 -18.84 40.98
N ASP A 66 2.46 -20.14 40.89
CA ASP A 66 1.50 -21.17 41.25
C ASP A 66 1.39 -21.28 42.79
N ASP A 67 0.18 -21.45 43.33
CA ASP A 67 -0.13 -22.57 44.25
C ASP A 67 -1.62 -22.63 44.67
N ASN A 68 -2.07 -23.83 45.06
CA ASN A 68 -3.45 -24.19 45.39
C ASN A 68 -4.03 -23.55 46.67
N ALA A 69 -5.34 -23.24 46.69
CA ALA A 69 -6.31 -23.82 47.64
C ALA A 69 -7.78 -23.36 47.47
N ALA A 70 -8.65 -24.31 47.10
CA ALA A 70 -9.98 -24.62 47.67
C ALA A 70 -10.98 -23.52 48.15
N LEU A 71 -12.19 -23.61 47.56
CA LEU A 71 -13.52 -23.45 48.19
C LEU A 71 -14.02 -22.06 48.64
N SER A 72 -14.94 -21.49 47.86
CA SER A 72 -16.35 -21.38 48.27
C SER A 72 -17.25 -21.20 47.03
N ALA A 73 -18.41 -21.85 47.05
CA ALA A 73 -19.53 -21.45 46.20
C ALA A 73 -20.31 -20.36 46.95
N ASP A 74 -20.80 -19.35 46.24
CA ASP A 74 -22.24 -19.08 46.19
C ASP A 74 -22.54 -17.99 45.14
N GLU A 75 -23.81 -17.99 44.76
CA GLU A 75 -24.46 -17.40 43.61
C GLU A 75 -24.27 -15.87 43.45
N ASP A 76 -23.91 -15.40 42.24
CA ASP A 76 -24.72 -14.42 41.50
C ASP A 76 -24.31 -14.29 40.01
N LEU A 77 -24.21 -15.42 39.29
CA LEU A 77 -23.98 -15.41 37.84
C LEU A 77 -25.29 -15.18 37.08
N LEU A 78 -25.80 -13.95 37.18
CA LEU A 78 -26.66 -13.39 36.13
C LEU A 78 -25.86 -13.38 34.82
N ARG A 79 -26.07 -14.43 34.03
CA ARG A 79 -25.64 -14.48 32.65
C ARG A 79 -26.47 -13.48 31.86
N ASP A 80 -25.94 -12.27 31.76
CA ASP A 80 -26.27 -11.38 30.65
C ASP A 80 -25.84 -12.08 29.36
N ASN A 81 -26.76 -12.90 28.83
CA ASN A 81 -26.78 -13.31 27.43
C ASN A 81 -27.12 -12.07 26.59
N GLU A 82 -26.26 -11.05 26.62
CA GLU A 82 -26.10 -10.18 25.47
C GLU A 82 -25.57 -11.06 24.35
N GLU A 83 -26.49 -11.63 23.55
CA GLU A 83 -26.12 -12.05 22.21
C GLU A 83 -25.40 -10.85 21.57
N PRO A 84 -24.16 -11.02 21.06
CA PRO A 84 -23.45 -9.92 20.45
C PRO A 84 -24.27 -9.48 19.24
N SER A 85 -25.02 -8.39 19.41
CA SER A 85 -25.87 -7.78 18.40
C SER A 85 -25.01 -7.60 17.16
N SER A 86 -25.22 -8.48 16.18
CA SER A 86 -24.48 -8.45 14.92
C SER A 86 -24.95 -7.19 14.20
N THR A 87 -24.23 -6.10 14.42
CA THR A 87 -24.43 -4.82 13.76
C THR A 87 -24.02 -5.02 12.31
N ALA A 88 -24.96 -5.54 11.53
CA ALA A 88 -24.80 -5.85 10.13
C ALA A 88 -24.19 -4.64 9.42
N PHE A 89 -23.09 -4.87 8.68
CA PHE A 89 -22.36 -3.80 8.02
C PHE A 89 -23.28 -3.05 7.05
N ALA A 90 -23.64 -1.83 7.43
CA ALA A 90 -24.54 -0.95 6.69
C ALA A 90 -23.73 0.24 6.14
N PRO A 91 -23.21 0.15 4.91
CA PRO A 91 -22.42 1.23 4.33
C PRO A 91 -23.30 2.47 4.08
N PRO A 92 -22.76 3.68 4.27
CA PRO A 92 -23.48 4.90 3.90
C PRO A 92 -23.61 5.00 2.37
N PRO A 93 -24.56 5.80 1.85
CA PRO A 93 -24.76 5.98 0.42
C PRO A 93 -23.47 6.39 -0.31
N LEU A 94 -23.22 5.77 -1.46
CA LEU A 94 -22.06 6.13 -2.29
C LEU A 94 -22.25 7.52 -2.93
N PRO A 95 -21.19 8.34 -3.02
CA PRO A 95 -21.24 9.64 -3.68
C PRO A 95 -21.51 9.48 -5.18
N GLN A 96 -22.34 10.37 -5.73
CA GLN A 96 -22.57 10.41 -7.17
C GLN A 96 -21.37 11.02 -7.89
N LEU A 97 -20.68 10.21 -8.69
CA LEU A 97 -19.58 10.65 -9.53
C LEU A 97 -20.08 11.28 -10.84
N THR A 98 -19.39 12.33 -11.24
CA THR A 98 -19.48 12.97 -12.56
C THR A 98 -18.41 12.42 -13.50
N ASP A 99 -18.33 12.94 -14.73
CA ASP A 99 -17.23 12.62 -15.64
C ASP A 99 -15.98 13.50 -15.41
N GLU A 100 -16.10 14.54 -14.57
CA GLU A 100 -14.99 15.40 -14.14
C GLU A 100 -14.30 14.82 -12.88
N PRO A 101 -12.99 15.05 -12.67
CA PRO A 101 -12.28 14.59 -11.48
C PRO A 101 -12.75 15.34 -10.22
N GLN A 102 -13.26 14.61 -9.23
CA GLN A 102 -13.76 15.16 -7.96
C GLN A 102 -12.86 14.74 -6.78
N THR A 103 -12.46 15.70 -5.96
CA THR A 103 -11.82 15.41 -4.67
C THR A 103 -12.91 15.14 -3.64
N LEU A 104 -12.94 13.94 -3.07
CA LEU A 104 -13.95 13.50 -2.10
C LEU A 104 -13.32 13.37 -0.71
N PRO A 105 -14.03 13.73 0.39
CA PRO A 105 -13.45 13.74 1.74
C PRO A 105 -12.84 12.42 2.22
N ASP A 106 -13.32 11.30 1.66
CA ASP A 106 -12.97 9.95 2.08
C ASP A 106 -12.02 9.21 1.12
N SER A 107 -11.50 9.91 0.10
CA SER A 107 -10.58 9.38 -0.90
C SER A 107 -9.34 10.26 -1.04
N CYS A 108 -8.15 9.66 -1.00
CA CYS A 108 -6.90 10.38 -1.26
C CYS A 108 -6.67 10.65 -2.75
N VAL A 109 -7.31 9.87 -3.63
CA VAL A 109 -7.28 10.07 -5.08
C VAL A 109 -8.52 10.83 -5.56
N SER A 110 -8.37 11.67 -6.58
CA SER A 110 -9.49 12.31 -7.27
C SER A 110 -10.27 11.27 -8.09
N LEU A 111 -11.60 11.27 -7.97
CA LEU A 111 -12.46 10.25 -8.56
C LEU A 111 -13.42 10.83 -9.59
N SER A 112 -13.61 10.09 -10.68
CA SER A 112 -14.63 10.32 -11.70
C SER A 112 -15.12 8.98 -12.25
N ARG A 113 -16.26 8.99 -12.95
CA ARG A 113 -16.79 7.80 -13.62
C ARG A 113 -15.86 7.23 -14.71
N PRO A 114 -15.28 8.02 -15.64
CA PRO A 114 -14.33 7.47 -16.61
C PRO A 114 -13.07 6.93 -15.93
N PHE A 115 -12.58 7.56 -14.87
CA PHE A 115 -11.35 7.12 -14.20
C PHE A 115 -11.52 5.76 -13.51
N LEU A 116 -12.62 5.59 -12.77
CA LEU A 116 -12.94 4.29 -12.18
C LEU A 116 -13.21 3.21 -13.22
N ARG A 117 -13.84 3.53 -14.35
CA ARG A 117 -14.00 2.57 -15.47
C ARG A 117 -12.64 2.19 -16.09
N ALA A 118 -11.72 3.14 -16.21
CA ALA A 118 -10.37 2.86 -16.70
C ALA A 118 -9.58 1.98 -15.70
N LEU A 119 -9.69 2.24 -14.38
CA LEU A 119 -9.10 1.39 -13.35
C LEU A 119 -9.72 -0.02 -13.36
N HIS A 120 -11.05 -0.12 -13.38
CA HIS A 120 -11.78 -1.40 -13.45
C HIS A 120 -11.36 -2.24 -14.65
N ALA A 121 -11.15 -1.63 -15.82
CA ALA A 121 -10.70 -2.30 -17.03
C ALA A 121 -9.26 -2.85 -16.99
N ILE A 122 -8.44 -2.45 -15.99
CA ILE A 122 -7.11 -3.05 -15.74
C ILE A 122 -7.24 -4.32 -14.88
N LEU A 123 -8.28 -4.40 -14.03
CA LEU A 123 -8.43 -5.47 -13.06
C LEU A 123 -8.85 -6.78 -13.73
N PRO A 124 -8.38 -7.94 -13.22
CA PRO A 124 -8.78 -9.23 -13.73
C PRO A 124 -10.27 -9.47 -13.43
N PRO A 125 -11.02 -10.09 -14.36
CA PRO A 125 -12.45 -10.33 -14.17
C PRO A 125 -12.71 -11.34 -13.05
N SER A 126 -13.86 -11.22 -12.40
CA SER A 126 -14.38 -12.26 -11.50
C SER A 126 -14.40 -13.63 -12.22
N PRO A 127 -13.93 -14.73 -11.60
CA PRO A 127 -13.72 -14.93 -10.16
C PRO A 127 -12.34 -14.55 -9.62
N HIS A 128 -11.43 -13.98 -10.41
CA HIS A 128 -10.05 -13.72 -9.98
C HIS A 128 -9.96 -12.63 -8.90
N LEU A 129 -9.24 -12.93 -7.82
CA LEU A 129 -9.15 -12.05 -6.64
C LEU A 129 -8.30 -10.80 -6.93
N THR A 130 -8.87 -9.64 -6.66
CA THR A 130 -8.17 -8.36 -6.51
C THR A 130 -8.03 -8.03 -5.02
N LEU A 131 -6.83 -7.66 -4.58
CA LEU A 131 -6.56 -7.19 -3.21
C LEU A 131 -6.22 -5.70 -3.22
N SER A 132 -7.08 -4.86 -2.62
CA SER A 132 -6.74 -3.45 -2.38
C SER A 132 -6.05 -3.30 -1.02
N ILE A 133 -4.86 -2.71 -1.01
CA ILE A 133 -3.96 -2.65 0.16
C ILE A 133 -3.79 -1.20 0.59
N GLY A 134 -4.16 -0.90 1.84
CA GLY A 134 -4.25 0.48 2.35
C GLY A 134 -5.52 1.18 1.89
N SER A 135 -6.67 0.48 1.94
CA SER A 135 -7.95 0.94 1.37
C SER A 135 -8.58 2.14 2.07
N GLY A 136 -8.05 2.58 3.21
CA GLY A 136 -8.61 3.66 4.02
C GLY A 136 -10.08 3.42 4.34
N THR A 137 -10.95 4.31 3.87
CA THR A 137 -12.40 4.27 4.13
C THR A 137 -13.15 3.18 3.33
N GLY A 138 -12.49 2.54 2.35
CA GLY A 138 -13.10 1.59 1.43
C GLY A 138 -13.90 2.22 0.29
N LEU A 139 -13.82 3.55 0.10
CA LEU A 139 -14.67 4.27 -0.86
C LEU A 139 -14.37 3.87 -2.32
N VAL A 140 -13.09 3.77 -2.69
CA VAL A 140 -12.67 3.41 -4.06
C VAL A 140 -13.17 2.00 -4.40
N GLU A 141 -13.04 1.08 -3.46
CA GLU A 141 -13.40 -0.32 -3.55
C GLU A 141 -14.91 -0.52 -3.67
N ALA A 142 -15.69 0.20 -2.87
CA ALA A 142 -17.15 0.16 -2.97
C ALA A 142 -17.67 0.76 -4.29
N LEU A 143 -17.02 1.81 -4.81
CA LEU A 143 -17.35 2.38 -6.12
C LEU A 143 -16.94 1.44 -7.27
N LEU A 144 -15.81 0.73 -7.17
CA LEU A 144 -15.40 -0.31 -8.13
C LEU A 144 -16.37 -1.51 -8.12
N HIS A 145 -16.85 -1.95 -6.96
CA HIS A 145 -17.91 -2.96 -6.84
C HIS A 145 -19.26 -2.50 -7.44
N GLY A 146 -19.48 -1.19 -7.59
CA GLY A 146 -20.64 -0.63 -8.28
C GLY A 146 -20.58 -0.72 -9.82
N ILE A 147 -19.45 -1.11 -10.41
CA ILE A 147 -19.27 -1.26 -11.85
C ILE A 147 -19.56 -2.70 -12.27
N ALA A 148 -20.41 -2.90 -13.27
CA ALA A 148 -20.78 -4.22 -13.77
C ALA A 148 -19.85 -4.69 -14.92
N PRO A 149 -19.37 -5.95 -14.92
CA PRO A 149 -19.47 -6.92 -13.83
C PRO A 149 -18.56 -6.54 -12.64
N PRO A 150 -19.00 -6.76 -11.39
CA PRO A 150 -18.20 -6.43 -10.22
C PRO A 150 -16.90 -7.27 -10.19
N PRO A 151 -15.74 -6.69 -9.84
CA PRO A 151 -14.54 -7.45 -9.57
C PRO A 151 -14.74 -8.34 -8.33
N ASN A 152 -13.99 -9.43 -8.20
CA ASN A 152 -13.89 -10.14 -6.92
C ASN A 152 -12.84 -9.42 -6.07
N LEU A 153 -13.24 -8.41 -5.29
CA LEU A 153 -12.33 -7.50 -4.59
C LEU A 153 -12.41 -7.64 -3.07
N VAL A 154 -11.25 -7.78 -2.42
CA VAL A 154 -11.10 -7.69 -0.96
C VAL A 154 -10.24 -6.47 -0.62
N SER A 155 -10.63 -5.72 0.41
CA SER A 155 -9.88 -4.53 0.86
C SER A 155 -9.19 -4.76 2.21
N VAL A 156 -8.00 -4.18 2.38
CA VAL A 156 -7.13 -4.37 3.55
C VAL A 156 -6.71 -3.01 4.11
N GLU A 157 -6.87 -2.82 5.42
CA GLU A 157 -6.39 -1.62 6.14
C GLU A 157 -5.86 -1.98 7.53
N VAL A 158 -5.13 -1.07 8.18
CA VAL A 158 -4.63 -1.26 9.54
C VAL A 158 -5.77 -1.17 10.58
N ALA A 159 -5.74 -2.01 11.60
CA ALA A 159 -6.66 -1.93 12.75
C ALA A 159 -6.23 -0.82 13.73
N PRO A 160 -7.16 -0.02 14.31
CA PRO A 160 -8.59 0.05 13.98
C PRO A 160 -8.82 0.71 12.62
N SER A 161 -9.64 0.08 11.77
CA SER A 161 -9.84 0.51 10.40
C SER A 161 -10.87 1.64 10.27
N PRO A 162 -10.61 2.67 9.46
CA PRO A 162 -11.58 3.69 9.08
C PRO A 162 -12.57 3.23 7.99
N ASN A 163 -12.52 1.95 7.58
CA ASN A 163 -13.42 1.41 6.55
C ASN A 163 -14.90 1.56 6.96
N ARG A 164 -15.69 2.18 6.08
CA ARG A 164 -17.13 2.31 6.22
C ARG A 164 -17.92 2.02 4.95
N TYR A 165 -17.25 1.95 3.80
CA TYR A 165 -17.91 1.76 2.50
C TYR A 165 -17.82 0.32 2.00
N HIS A 166 -16.74 -0.40 2.30
CA HIS A 166 -16.49 -1.71 1.69
C HIS A 166 -16.83 -2.88 2.63
N ALA A 167 -17.74 -3.77 2.19
CA ALA A 167 -18.19 -4.90 3.01
C ALA A 167 -17.17 -6.07 3.04
N ALA A 168 -16.50 -6.35 1.92
CA ALA A 168 -15.47 -7.39 1.82
C ALA A 168 -14.11 -6.87 2.34
N HIS A 169 -14.09 -6.49 3.61
CA HIS A 169 -12.95 -5.82 4.25
C HIS A 169 -12.22 -6.72 5.25
N ARG A 170 -10.91 -6.51 5.38
CA ARG A 170 -10.00 -7.18 6.32
C ARG A 170 -9.06 -6.19 6.98
N THR A 171 -8.58 -6.54 8.17
CA THR A 171 -7.67 -5.69 8.93
C THR A 171 -6.36 -6.37 9.27
N VAL A 172 -5.25 -5.63 9.18
CA VAL A 172 -3.91 -6.05 9.62
C VAL A 172 -3.47 -5.30 10.89
N PRO A 173 -2.60 -5.86 11.74
CA PRO A 173 -2.26 -5.27 13.04
C PRO A 173 -1.35 -4.03 13.00
N GLY A 174 -0.84 -3.62 11.84
CA GLY A 174 0.06 -2.46 11.73
C GLY A 174 0.44 -2.14 10.29
N THR A 175 1.00 -0.95 10.05
CA THR A 175 1.40 -0.47 8.70
C THR A 175 2.55 -1.26 8.06
N TRP A 176 3.17 -2.18 8.80
CA TRP A 176 4.24 -3.08 8.37
C TRP A 176 3.72 -4.50 8.06
N ALA A 177 2.48 -4.80 8.42
CA ALA A 177 1.95 -6.16 8.34
C ALA A 177 1.40 -6.48 6.95
N LEU A 178 1.64 -7.72 6.51
CA LEU A 178 1.24 -8.21 5.19
C LEU A 178 0.01 -9.11 5.30
N GLU A 179 -0.95 -8.98 4.39
CA GLU A 179 -2.11 -9.87 4.27
C GLU A 179 -1.74 -11.10 3.41
N PRO A 180 -1.78 -12.34 3.94
CA PRO A 180 -1.43 -13.55 3.20
C PRO A 180 -2.26 -13.82 1.94
N LEU A 181 -3.48 -13.28 1.81
CA LEU A 181 -4.25 -13.36 0.56
C LEU A 181 -3.53 -12.74 -0.64
N ALA A 182 -2.54 -11.87 -0.44
CA ALA A 182 -1.74 -11.31 -1.52
C ALA A 182 -1.06 -12.39 -2.39
N ALA A 183 -0.66 -13.52 -1.79
CA ALA A 183 -0.11 -14.67 -2.52
C ALA A 183 -1.08 -15.30 -3.54
N ARG A 184 -2.39 -15.17 -3.30
CA ARG A 184 -3.49 -15.77 -4.08
C ARG A 184 -4.27 -14.75 -4.92
N ALA A 185 -3.92 -13.47 -4.82
CA ALA A 185 -4.55 -12.41 -5.58
C ALA A 185 -3.89 -12.30 -6.97
N ARG A 186 -4.70 -12.16 -8.01
CA ARG A 186 -4.23 -11.90 -9.38
C ARG A 186 -3.92 -10.43 -9.63
N ALA A 187 -4.58 -9.55 -8.88
CA ALA A 187 -4.28 -8.14 -8.87
C ALA A 187 -4.03 -7.62 -7.46
N TRP A 188 -3.05 -6.73 -7.32
CA TRP A 188 -2.92 -5.86 -6.16
C TRP A 188 -3.18 -4.41 -6.57
N VAL A 189 -3.86 -3.67 -5.72
CA VAL A 189 -4.10 -2.23 -5.89
C VAL A 189 -3.55 -1.49 -4.68
N PHE A 190 -2.69 -0.50 -4.93
CA PHE A 190 -2.18 0.43 -3.93
C PHE A 190 -2.64 1.84 -4.29
N VAL A 191 -3.57 2.41 -3.54
CA VAL A 191 -4.02 3.80 -3.71
C VAL A 191 -3.37 4.65 -2.62
N TYR A 192 -2.56 5.63 -3.03
CA TYR A 192 -1.81 6.53 -2.13
C TYR A 192 -1.08 5.78 -0.98
N PRO A 193 -0.29 4.74 -1.27
CA PRO A 193 0.44 4.00 -0.25
C PRO A 193 1.38 4.93 0.53
N LYS A 194 1.30 4.92 1.86
CA LYS A 194 2.06 5.86 2.71
C LYS A 194 3.55 5.52 2.87
N GLN A 195 3.96 4.30 2.53
CA GLN A 195 5.30 3.78 2.81
C GLN A 195 5.81 2.90 1.66
N VAL A 196 6.89 3.31 1.02
CA VAL A 196 7.63 2.53 0.00
C VAL A 196 8.06 1.16 0.57
N ALA A 197 8.45 1.13 1.85
CA ALA A 197 8.84 -0.09 2.55
C ALA A 197 7.72 -1.15 2.60
N LEU A 198 6.44 -0.75 2.70
CA LEU A 198 5.31 -1.69 2.70
C LEU A 198 5.13 -2.32 1.32
N VAL A 199 5.15 -1.51 0.26
CA VAL A 199 5.04 -2.00 -1.12
C VAL A 199 6.19 -2.95 -1.43
N LYS A 200 7.42 -2.58 -1.05
CA LYS A 200 8.61 -3.44 -1.17
C LYS A 200 8.44 -4.76 -0.41
N ALA A 201 7.92 -4.74 0.81
CA ALA A 201 7.71 -5.96 1.61
C ALA A 201 6.65 -6.91 1.00
N TYR A 202 5.53 -6.40 0.47
CA TYR A 202 4.57 -7.24 -0.29
C TYR A 202 5.23 -7.88 -1.52
N VAL A 203 5.98 -7.06 -2.25
CA VAL A 203 6.67 -7.46 -3.47
C VAL A 203 7.73 -8.54 -3.19
N GLU A 204 8.61 -8.35 -2.21
CA GLU A 204 9.61 -9.34 -1.79
C GLU A 204 8.97 -10.63 -1.24
N ALA A 205 7.89 -10.52 -0.46
CA ALA A 205 7.25 -11.66 0.20
C ALA A 205 6.43 -12.55 -0.73
N PHE A 206 5.82 -11.99 -1.79
CA PHE A 206 4.86 -12.73 -2.63
C PHE A 206 5.16 -12.65 -4.14
N LEU A 207 5.74 -11.56 -4.64
CA LEU A 207 6.01 -11.39 -6.07
C LEU A 207 7.37 -11.97 -6.47
N SER A 208 8.41 -11.74 -5.67
CA SER A 208 9.79 -12.15 -5.97
C SER A 208 10.04 -13.66 -5.87
N ARG A 209 9.10 -14.43 -5.30
CA ARG A 209 9.25 -15.88 -5.16
C ARG A 209 9.18 -16.58 -6.53
N ARG A 210 9.93 -17.68 -6.67
CA ARG A 210 9.96 -18.51 -7.89
C ARG A 210 9.26 -19.87 -7.73
N ASP A 211 8.66 -20.15 -6.56
CA ASP A 211 7.72 -21.27 -6.45
C ASP A 211 6.44 -20.95 -7.24
N ALA A 212 5.87 -21.99 -7.85
CA ALA A 212 4.98 -21.87 -9.01
C ALA A 212 3.53 -21.44 -8.70
N GLU A 213 3.31 -20.79 -7.55
CA GLU A 213 1.98 -20.42 -7.04
C GLU A 213 1.69 -18.91 -7.06
N ALA A 214 2.65 -18.07 -7.46
CA ALA A 214 2.45 -16.62 -7.53
C ALA A 214 1.50 -16.24 -8.68
N GLU A 215 0.19 -16.13 -8.37
CA GLU A 215 -0.89 -15.82 -9.33
C GLU A 215 -0.96 -14.34 -9.80
N VAL A 216 -0.07 -13.46 -9.32
CA VAL A 216 -0.13 -12.01 -9.59
C VAL A 216 0.17 -11.72 -11.05
N GLU A 217 -0.85 -11.29 -11.78
CA GLU A 217 -0.79 -10.85 -13.18
C GLU A 217 -0.55 -9.34 -13.30
N VAL A 218 -1.05 -8.55 -12.34
CA VAL A 218 -0.97 -7.09 -12.36
C VAL A 218 -0.83 -6.47 -10.96
N VAL A 219 0.02 -5.47 -10.84
CA VAL A 219 0.06 -4.58 -9.67
C VAL A 219 -0.23 -3.15 -10.15
N VAL A 220 -1.24 -2.52 -9.55
CA VAL A 220 -1.67 -1.16 -9.87
C VAL A 220 -1.27 -0.24 -8.72
N TYR A 221 -0.41 0.73 -9.01
CA TYR A 221 -0.16 1.88 -8.16
C TYR A 221 -0.99 3.06 -8.65
N VAL A 222 -1.62 3.79 -7.73
CA VAL A 222 -2.30 5.06 -7.97
C VAL A 222 -1.84 6.07 -6.94
N GLY A 223 -1.25 7.19 -7.36
CA GLY A 223 -0.67 8.15 -6.42
C GLY A 223 -0.11 9.41 -7.08
N PRO A 224 0.49 10.32 -6.30
CA PRO A 224 1.13 11.52 -6.84
C PRO A 224 2.27 11.17 -7.80
N ARG A 225 2.28 11.81 -8.98
CA ARG A 225 3.31 11.61 -10.00
C ARG A 225 4.73 11.92 -9.49
N MET A 226 4.85 12.79 -8.48
CA MET A 226 6.14 13.13 -7.85
C MET A 226 6.68 12.02 -6.92
N ASP A 227 5.81 11.18 -6.37
CA ASP A 227 6.22 10.07 -5.48
C ASP A 227 6.54 8.80 -6.29
N TRP A 228 6.10 8.73 -7.55
CA TRP A 228 6.17 7.52 -8.37
C TRP A 228 7.59 6.94 -8.48
N ASP A 229 8.62 7.75 -8.66
CA ASP A 229 9.98 7.21 -8.83
C ASP A 229 10.53 6.57 -7.55
N ASP A 230 10.07 6.96 -6.36
CA ASP A 230 10.38 6.26 -5.10
C ASP A 230 9.68 4.89 -5.03
N PHE A 231 8.42 4.81 -5.47
CA PHE A 231 7.66 3.55 -5.51
C PHE A 231 8.08 2.63 -6.66
N ARG A 232 8.61 3.18 -7.76
CA ARG A 232 9.14 2.44 -8.90
C ARG A 232 10.21 1.45 -8.44
N GLY A 233 11.16 1.87 -7.61
CA GLY A 233 12.21 0.98 -7.09
C GLY A 233 11.63 -0.22 -6.31
N ALA A 234 10.62 0.02 -5.48
CA ALA A 234 9.93 -1.04 -4.73
C ALA A 234 9.16 -2.03 -5.62
N LEU A 235 8.58 -1.58 -6.74
CA LEU A 235 7.76 -2.41 -7.63
C LEU A 235 8.56 -3.11 -8.74
N VAL A 236 9.62 -2.46 -9.23
CA VAL A 236 10.41 -2.90 -10.39
C VAL A 236 11.71 -3.59 -9.96
N GLU A 237 12.47 -2.99 -9.04
CA GLU A 237 13.83 -3.43 -8.72
C GLU A 237 13.86 -4.51 -7.64
N ALA A 238 12.97 -4.42 -6.64
CA ALA A 238 12.87 -5.42 -5.58
C ALA A 238 12.08 -6.68 -6.01
N GLY A 239 11.31 -6.60 -7.10
CA GLY A 239 10.12 -7.46 -7.28
C GLY A 239 10.20 -8.64 -8.21
N VAL A 240 11.06 -8.60 -9.22
CA VAL A 240 11.14 -9.70 -10.19
C VAL A 240 12.59 -9.87 -10.63
N ALA A 241 13.14 -11.06 -10.43
CA ALA A 241 14.42 -11.47 -10.99
C ALA A 241 14.28 -11.86 -12.49
N GLY A 242 13.59 -11.01 -13.24
CA GLY A 242 13.09 -11.17 -14.60
C GLY A 242 12.34 -9.89 -15.03
N GLU A 243 12.06 -9.74 -16.32
CA GLU A 243 11.50 -8.48 -16.84
C GLU A 243 10.07 -8.21 -16.33
N VAL A 244 9.84 -7.00 -15.81
CA VAL A 244 8.49 -6.44 -15.66
C VAL A 244 8.18 -5.52 -16.84
N GLU A 245 6.92 -5.55 -17.27
CA GLU A 245 6.36 -4.49 -18.11
C GLU A 245 5.74 -3.42 -17.21
N VAL A 246 6.04 -2.15 -17.48
CA VAL A 246 5.55 -1.02 -16.70
C VAL A 246 4.93 0.01 -17.63
N GLU A 247 3.63 0.20 -17.47
CA GLU A 247 2.81 1.17 -18.19
C GLU A 247 2.43 2.30 -17.23
N VAL A 248 2.93 3.52 -17.46
CA VAL A 248 2.61 4.69 -16.60
C VAL A 248 1.69 5.64 -17.35
N TRP A 249 0.57 5.99 -16.74
CA TRP A 249 -0.37 6.97 -17.24
C TRP A 249 0.16 8.36 -16.85
N GLY A 250 0.81 9.02 -17.82
CA GLY A 250 1.22 10.41 -17.70
C GLY A 250 0.03 11.38 -17.76
N GLU A 251 0.33 12.66 -17.61
CA GLU A 251 -0.60 13.80 -17.57
C GLU A 251 -1.72 13.73 -18.61
N GLU A 252 -1.38 13.70 -19.90
CA GLU A 252 -2.35 13.60 -21.01
C GLU A 252 -3.32 12.42 -20.86
N ARG A 253 -2.81 11.25 -20.47
CA ARG A 253 -3.64 10.05 -20.32
C ARG A 253 -4.51 10.12 -19.07
N MET A 254 -3.98 10.65 -17.97
CA MET A 254 -4.74 10.84 -16.73
C MET A 254 -5.92 11.78 -16.96
N GLU A 255 -5.71 12.91 -17.64
CA GLU A 255 -6.78 13.83 -18.01
C GLU A 255 -7.78 13.19 -18.99
N ALA A 256 -7.31 12.45 -20.01
CA ALA A 256 -8.18 11.76 -20.96
C ALA A 256 -9.08 10.69 -20.33
N VAL A 257 -8.71 10.12 -19.18
CA VAL A 257 -9.58 9.21 -18.39
C VAL A 257 -10.30 9.92 -17.23
N GLY A 258 -10.21 11.25 -17.11
CA GLY A 258 -10.87 12.01 -16.03
C GLY A 258 -10.24 11.84 -14.64
N GLY A 259 -8.94 11.56 -14.56
CA GLY A 259 -8.11 11.74 -13.36
C GLY A 259 -7.41 13.12 -13.35
N ARG A 260 -6.45 13.35 -12.45
CA ARG A 260 -5.67 14.61 -12.41
C ARG A 260 -4.28 14.48 -13.02
N ALA A 261 -3.81 15.55 -13.66
CA ALA A 261 -2.45 15.69 -14.21
C ALA A 261 -1.29 15.46 -13.21
N TRP A 262 -1.52 15.71 -11.92
CA TRP A 262 -0.54 15.51 -10.84
C TRP A 262 -0.61 14.12 -10.20
N GLU A 263 -1.66 13.35 -10.48
CA GLU A 263 -1.76 11.93 -10.16
C GLU A 263 -1.12 11.12 -11.29
N CYS A 264 -0.82 9.85 -11.04
CA CYS A 264 -0.54 8.87 -12.09
C CYS A 264 -1.09 7.50 -11.68
N VAL A 265 -1.32 6.67 -12.69
CA VAL A 265 -1.51 5.22 -12.51
C VAL A 265 -0.29 4.53 -13.11
N ALA A 266 0.34 3.65 -12.36
CA ALA A 266 1.36 2.76 -12.89
C ALA A 266 0.87 1.32 -12.82
N VAL A 267 0.83 0.67 -13.98
CA VAL A 267 0.40 -0.72 -14.16
C VAL A 267 1.65 -1.57 -14.40
N VAL A 268 1.97 -2.43 -13.44
CA VAL A 268 3.14 -3.31 -13.46
C VAL A 268 2.67 -4.74 -13.74
N ARG A 269 3.20 -5.36 -14.80
CA ARG A 269 2.86 -6.73 -15.21
C ARG A 269 4.13 -7.59 -15.24
N PRO A 270 4.28 -8.62 -14.38
CA PRO A 270 5.42 -9.54 -14.42
C PRO A 270 5.41 -10.35 -15.73
N ARG A 271 6.52 -10.37 -16.48
CA ARG A 271 6.62 -11.21 -17.69
C ARG A 271 7.04 -12.64 -17.37
N GLY A 272 6.64 -13.57 -18.24
CA GLY A 272 7.31 -14.87 -18.38
C GLY A 272 6.93 -15.98 -17.38
N ARG A 273 5.92 -15.79 -16.52
CA ARG A 273 5.35 -16.88 -15.71
C ARG A 273 4.28 -17.62 -16.51
N SER A 274 4.71 -18.49 -17.43
CA SER A 274 3.82 -19.47 -18.06
C SER A 274 3.13 -20.31 -16.99
N ALA A 275 1.81 -20.49 -17.10
CA ALA A 275 1.06 -21.36 -16.21
C ALA A 275 1.72 -22.74 -16.08
N PRO A 276 1.68 -23.39 -14.90
CA PRO A 276 2.22 -24.74 -14.75
C PRO A 276 1.60 -25.64 -15.81
N GLU A 277 2.45 -26.33 -16.56
CA GLU A 277 2.02 -27.23 -17.63
C GLU A 277 1.03 -28.25 -17.04
N VAL A 278 -0.23 -28.17 -17.47
CA VAL A 278 -1.24 -29.14 -17.05
C VAL A 278 -0.81 -30.48 -17.61
N VAL A 279 -0.20 -31.30 -16.76
CA VAL A 279 0.21 -32.67 -17.07
C VAL A 279 -1.04 -33.44 -17.44
N ARG A 280 -1.31 -33.50 -18.75
CA ARG A 280 -2.38 -34.31 -19.32
C ARG A 280 -2.01 -35.76 -19.08
N VAL A 281 -2.55 -36.32 -18.00
CA VAL A 281 -2.52 -37.75 -17.72
C VAL A 281 -3.08 -38.44 -18.95
N ARG A 282 -2.20 -39.11 -19.72
CA ARG A 282 -2.62 -39.95 -20.84
C ARG A 282 -3.45 -41.09 -20.25
N GLN A 283 -4.77 -41.03 -20.44
CA GLN A 283 -5.61 -42.20 -20.25
C GLN A 283 -5.18 -43.24 -21.28
N ASN A 284 -4.45 -44.26 -20.84
CA ASN A 284 -4.19 -45.43 -21.67
C ASN A 284 -5.52 -46.14 -21.92
N SER A 285 -6.00 -46.04 -23.16
CA SER A 285 -7.14 -46.82 -23.64
C SER A 285 -6.77 -48.31 -23.62
N PHE A 286 -7.34 -49.08 -22.70
CA PHE A 286 -7.32 -50.53 -22.79
C PHE A 286 -8.12 -50.96 -24.03
N HIS A 287 -7.45 -51.63 -24.96
CA HIS A 287 -8.12 -52.43 -25.97
C HIS A 287 -8.54 -53.75 -25.32
N VAL A 288 -9.83 -54.08 -25.41
CA VAL A 288 -10.33 -55.43 -25.10
C VAL A 288 -10.48 -56.13 -26.44
N ASP A 289 -9.58 -57.06 -26.75
CA ASP A 289 -9.78 -58.03 -27.82
C ASP A 289 -10.72 -59.12 -27.30
N GLU A 290 -11.96 -59.14 -27.79
CA GLU A 290 -12.85 -60.30 -27.64
C GLU A 290 -12.54 -61.34 -28.75
N ARG A 291 -12.52 -62.61 -28.36
CA ARG A 291 -12.42 -63.79 -29.24
C ARG A 291 -13.67 -64.65 -29.10
#